data_AF-A0A8T0NNH4-F1
#
_entry.id   AF-A0A8T0NNH4-F1
#
_cell.length_a   1.000
_cell.length_b   1.000
_cell.length_c   1.000
_cell.angle_alpha   90.00
_cell.angle_beta   90.00
_cell.angle_gamma   90.00
#
_symmetry.space_group_name_H-M   'P 1'
#
loop_
_entity.id
_entity.type
_entity.pdbx_description
1 polymer ?
#
loop_
_entity_poly.entity_id
_entity_poly.type
_entity_poly.pdbx_seq_one_letter_code
_entity_poly.pdbx_strand_id
1 'polypeptide(L)'
;MLLQVTRQVAETYASIGRRYSLYASRGVTTPEKGIMEGFKRAFSVPWLKTLREIGGHSGEFVVAEATNCTDDAYVSKKCISIYAHGDAWCLPVGADTTLPELKDAGVKLAVLSNFDTRLRKLLKDLNVFDMFDAIVVPSEVGYEKPAPAPEIFKIALVRWRRR
;
A
#
# COMPACT_ATOMS: atom_id res chain seq x y z
N MET A 1 -12.29 1.09 -0.40
CA MET A 1 -10.85 1.38 -0.50
C MET A 1 -10.55 1.72 -1.94
N LEU A 2 -9.86 2.84 -2.25
CA LEU A 2 -9.69 3.36 -3.62
C LEU A 2 -8.65 2.60 -4.46
N LEU A 3 -7.62 2.04 -3.83
CA LEU A 3 -6.62 1.21 -4.51
C LEU A 3 -6.87 -0.24 -4.13
N GLN A 4 -6.99 -1.12 -5.12
CA GLN A 4 -7.08 -2.57 -4.95
C GLN A 4 -5.89 -3.23 -5.62
N VAL A 5 -5.39 -4.32 -5.05
CA VAL A 5 -4.30 -5.08 -5.68
C VAL A 5 -4.84 -5.87 -6.87
N THR A 6 -4.13 -5.84 -8.00
CA THR A 6 -4.55 -6.56 -9.23
C THR A 6 -4.42 -8.08 -9.10
N ARG A 7 -3.51 -8.52 -8.24
CA ARG A 7 -3.25 -9.93 -7.94
C ARG A 7 -3.19 -10.13 -6.44
N GLN A 8 -3.48 -11.34 -5.97
CA GLN A 8 -3.36 -11.63 -4.55
C GLN A 8 -1.89 -11.49 -4.11
N VAL A 9 -1.66 -10.85 -2.97
CA VAL A 9 -0.30 -10.58 -2.46
C VAL A 9 0.47 -11.88 -2.25
N ALA A 10 -0.18 -12.90 -1.68
CA ALA A 10 0.42 -14.21 -1.45
C ALA A 10 0.79 -14.92 -2.77
N GLU A 11 -0.08 -14.87 -3.78
CA GLU A 11 0.20 -15.41 -5.12
C GLU A 11 1.38 -14.71 -5.78
N THR A 12 1.42 -13.38 -5.69
CA THR A 12 2.52 -12.55 -6.23
C THR A 12 3.85 -12.95 -5.58
N TYR A 13 3.87 -13.10 -4.25
CA TYR A 13 5.08 -13.46 -3.51
C TYR A 13 5.51 -14.89 -3.78
N ALA A 14 4.58 -15.84 -3.84
CA ALA A 14 4.88 -17.21 -4.23
C ALA A 14 5.43 -17.29 -5.66
N SER A 15 4.92 -16.48 -6.59
CA SER A 15 5.44 -16.41 -7.96
C SER A 15 6.86 -15.85 -8.03
N ILE A 16 7.17 -14.84 -7.22
CA ILE A 16 8.54 -14.31 -7.09
C ILE A 16 9.44 -15.40 -6.52
N GLY A 17 9.00 -16.03 -5.44
CA GLY A 17 9.62 -17.20 -4.83
C GLY A 17 10.04 -18.25 -5.83
N ARG A 18 9.07 -18.78 -6.59
CA ARG A 18 9.31 -19.79 -7.64
C ARG A 18 10.36 -19.33 -8.64
N ARG A 19 10.29 -18.08 -9.12
CA ARG A 19 11.29 -17.54 -10.07
C ARG A 19 12.68 -17.47 -9.44
N TYR A 20 12.81 -17.04 -8.19
CA TYR A 20 14.10 -16.95 -7.51
C TYR A 20 14.66 -18.30 -7.06
N SER A 21 13.81 -19.23 -6.60
CA SER A 21 14.19 -20.60 -6.28
C SER A 21 14.70 -21.38 -7.50
N LEU A 22 14.31 -20.98 -8.73
CA LEU A 22 14.87 -21.54 -9.97
C LEU A 22 16.31 -21.04 -10.26
N TYR A 23 16.76 -19.94 -9.63
CA TYR A 23 18.10 -19.36 -9.83
C TYR A 23 19.00 -19.39 -8.58
N ALA A 24 18.44 -19.64 -7.39
CA ALA A 24 19.18 -19.71 -6.13
C ALA A 24 18.56 -20.74 -5.18
N SER A 25 19.40 -21.52 -4.50
CA SER A 25 19.04 -22.53 -3.49
C SER A 25 18.43 -21.95 -2.19
N ARG A 26 17.86 -20.74 -2.23
CA ARG A 26 17.49 -19.90 -1.07
C ARG A 26 16.15 -19.14 -1.18
N GLY A 27 15.37 -19.34 -2.25
CA GLY A 27 14.14 -18.57 -2.51
C GLY A 27 12.93 -18.98 -1.65
N VAL A 28 11.83 -18.19 -1.74
CA VAL A 28 10.55 -18.48 -1.07
C VAL A 28 9.98 -19.81 -1.59
N THR A 29 10.10 -20.88 -0.80
CA THR A 29 9.46 -22.18 -1.08
C THR A 29 8.04 -22.27 -0.52
N THR A 30 7.63 -21.27 0.25
CA THR A 30 6.35 -21.25 0.96
C THR A 30 5.19 -21.09 -0.03
N PRO A 31 4.22 -22.03 -0.06
CA PRO A 31 3.04 -21.90 -0.90
C PRO A 31 2.17 -20.73 -0.42
N GLU A 32 1.27 -20.26 -1.28
CA GLU A 32 0.41 -19.09 -1.03
C GLU A 32 -0.33 -19.15 0.30
N LYS A 33 -0.86 -20.34 0.65
CA LYS A 33 -1.51 -20.58 1.95
C LYS A 33 -0.55 -20.31 3.12
N GLY A 34 0.69 -20.79 3.03
CA GLY A 34 1.70 -20.57 4.06
C GLY A 34 2.11 -19.10 4.15
N ILE A 35 2.16 -18.38 3.02
CA ILE A 35 2.43 -16.94 3.02
C ILE A 35 1.29 -16.16 3.71
N MET A 36 0.04 -16.54 3.45
CA MET A 36 -1.12 -15.93 4.11
C MET A 36 -1.10 -16.16 5.63
N GLU A 37 -0.78 -17.38 6.05
CA GLU A 37 -0.60 -17.70 7.48
C GLU A 37 0.58 -16.93 8.10
N GLY A 38 1.66 -16.76 7.34
CA GLY A 38 2.81 -15.95 7.74
C GLY A 38 2.45 -14.48 7.94
N PHE A 39 1.67 -13.88 7.03
CA PHE A 39 1.17 -12.51 7.24
C PHE A 39 0.31 -12.41 8.50
N LYS A 40 -0.58 -13.37 8.75
CA LYS A 40 -1.39 -13.38 9.98
C LYS A 40 -0.50 -13.37 11.23
N ARG A 41 0.57 -14.17 11.24
CA ARG A 41 1.57 -14.14 12.34
C ARG A 41 2.27 -12.78 12.42
N ALA A 42 2.84 -12.30 11.30
CA ALA A 42 3.60 -11.05 11.23
C ALA A 42 2.79 -9.81 11.66
N PHE A 43 1.47 -9.80 11.46
CA PHE A 43 0.60 -8.71 11.91
C PHE A 43 0.01 -8.90 13.31
N SER A 44 0.19 -10.06 13.95
CA SER A 44 -0.33 -10.34 15.30
C SER A 44 0.67 -10.01 16.42
N VAL A 45 1.88 -9.58 16.08
CA VAL A 45 3.00 -9.39 17.01
C VAL A 45 3.13 -7.94 17.51
N PRO A 46 3.46 -7.71 18.79
CA PRO A 46 3.61 -6.35 19.35
C PRO A 46 4.77 -5.53 18.75
N TRP A 47 5.85 -6.18 18.29
CA TRP A 47 7.04 -5.50 17.79
C TRP A 47 6.78 -4.65 16.55
N LEU A 48 5.70 -4.93 15.80
CA LEU A 48 5.34 -4.14 14.63
C LEU A 48 5.10 -2.66 14.97
N LYS A 49 4.49 -2.40 16.14
CA LYS A 49 4.28 -1.04 16.65
C LYS A 49 5.62 -0.39 16.97
N THR A 50 6.50 -1.10 17.65
CA THR A 50 7.86 -0.64 17.99
C THR A 50 8.67 -0.29 16.74
N LEU A 51 8.67 -1.14 15.71
CA LEU A 51 9.38 -0.85 14.46
C LEU A 51 8.84 0.40 13.77
N ARG A 52 7.53 0.62 13.79
CA ARG A 52 6.92 1.84 13.23
C ARG A 52 7.37 3.08 14.00
N GLU A 53 7.45 3.01 15.32
CA GLU A 53 7.84 4.12 16.19
C GLU A 53 9.32 4.49 16.06
N ILE A 54 10.21 3.51 15.93
CA ILE A 54 11.67 3.75 15.78
C ILE A 54 12.10 4.00 14.33
N GLY A 55 11.15 4.09 13.38
CA GLY A 55 11.43 4.31 11.96
C GLY A 55 12.06 3.12 11.24
N GLY A 56 11.95 1.91 11.79
CA GLY A 56 12.46 0.68 11.17
C GLY A 56 11.69 0.29 9.90
N HIS A 57 12.33 -0.47 9.00
CA HIS A 57 11.73 -1.00 7.76
C HIS A 57 10.71 -2.11 8.03
N SER A 58 9.60 -1.79 8.70
CA SER A 58 8.55 -2.74 9.09
C SER A 58 8.06 -3.62 7.93
N GLY A 59 7.99 -3.06 6.71
CA GLY A 59 7.60 -3.81 5.51
C GLY A 59 8.52 -4.99 5.19
N GLU A 60 9.85 -4.80 5.25
CA GLU A 60 10.81 -5.86 4.92
C GLU A 60 10.74 -7.01 5.92
N PHE A 61 10.62 -6.69 7.21
CA PHE A 61 10.44 -7.68 8.27
C PHE A 61 9.13 -8.44 8.13
N VAL A 62 8.02 -7.74 7.86
CA VAL A 62 6.72 -8.40 7.65
C VAL A 62 6.77 -9.34 6.45
N VAL A 63 7.43 -8.96 5.35
CA VAL A 63 7.58 -9.83 4.18
C VAL A 63 8.48 -11.02 4.49
N ALA A 64 9.60 -10.82 5.18
CA ALA A 64 10.51 -11.90 5.57
C ALA A 64 9.81 -12.93 6.46
N GLU A 65 9.08 -12.47 7.48
CA GLU A 65 8.27 -13.30 8.38
C GLU A 65 7.15 -14.02 7.60
N ALA A 66 6.45 -13.31 6.72
CA ALA A 66 5.35 -13.89 5.94
C ALA A 66 5.82 -14.97 4.97
N THR A 67 6.98 -14.78 4.35
CA THR A 67 7.52 -15.70 3.34
C THR A 67 8.41 -16.79 3.91
N ASN A 68 8.78 -16.70 5.19
CA ASN A 68 9.82 -17.52 5.82
C ASN A 68 11.19 -17.38 5.11
N CYS A 69 11.48 -16.19 4.58
CA CYS A 69 12.74 -15.83 3.93
C CYS A 69 13.51 -14.82 4.78
N THR A 70 13.84 -15.22 6.01
CA THR A 70 14.51 -14.36 7.01
C THR A 70 15.91 -13.92 6.61
N ASP A 71 16.57 -14.66 5.71
CA ASP A 71 17.97 -14.43 5.34
C ASP A 71 18.16 -13.66 4.02
N ASP A 72 17.07 -13.23 3.36
CA ASP A 72 17.14 -12.60 2.04
C ASP A 72 16.41 -11.25 2.00
N ALA A 73 17.12 -10.20 2.44
CA ALA A 73 16.65 -8.82 2.35
C ALA A 73 16.36 -8.38 0.90
N TYR A 74 16.99 -9.01 -0.09
CA TYR A 74 16.78 -8.68 -1.49
C TYR A 74 15.40 -9.18 -1.97
N VAL A 75 14.99 -10.40 -1.59
CA VAL A 75 13.63 -10.92 -1.88
C VAL A 75 12.56 -10.03 -1.25
N SER A 76 12.72 -9.65 0.02
CA SER A 76 11.76 -8.76 0.69
C SER A 76 11.65 -7.40 0.00
N LYS A 77 12.77 -6.78 -0.37
CA LYS A 77 12.79 -5.54 -1.15
C LYS A 77 12.13 -5.70 -2.50
N LYS A 78 12.39 -6.81 -3.20
CA LYS A 78 11.80 -7.08 -4.51
C LYS A 78 10.27 -7.22 -4.41
N CYS A 79 9.78 -7.98 -3.44
CA CYS A 79 8.36 -8.13 -3.14
C CYS A 79 7.67 -6.77 -2.89
N ILE A 80 8.29 -5.90 -2.08
CA ILE A 80 7.74 -4.57 -1.77
C ILE A 80 7.80 -3.64 -2.98
N SER A 81 8.84 -3.74 -3.80
CA SER A 81 9.07 -2.84 -4.94
C SER A 81 7.98 -2.94 -6.02
N ILE A 82 7.35 -4.11 -6.18
CA ILE A 82 6.25 -4.33 -7.14
C ILE A 82 5.10 -3.37 -6.87
N TYR A 83 4.77 -3.12 -5.61
CA TYR A 83 3.67 -2.23 -5.22
C TYR A 83 3.99 -0.73 -5.37
N ALA A 84 5.18 -0.37 -5.86
CA ALA A 84 5.54 1.01 -6.18
C ALA A 84 5.06 1.47 -7.58
N HIS A 85 4.51 0.56 -8.37
CA HIS A 85 4.10 0.78 -9.76
C HIS A 85 2.60 0.56 -9.91
N GLY A 86 1.94 1.37 -10.75
CA GLY A 86 0.49 1.32 -10.95
C GLY A 86 -0.05 0.01 -11.51
N ASP A 87 0.75 -0.81 -12.17
CA ASP A 87 0.38 -2.14 -12.70
C ASP A 87 0.01 -3.16 -11.60
N ALA A 88 0.53 -2.95 -10.39
CA ALA A 88 0.15 -3.73 -9.20
C ALA A 88 -1.22 -3.32 -8.63
N TRP A 89 -1.83 -2.25 -9.16
CA TRP A 89 -3.04 -1.64 -8.61
C TRP A 89 -4.15 -1.49 -9.65
N CYS A 90 -5.38 -1.54 -9.19
CA CYS A 90 -6.56 -1.19 -9.95
C CYS A 90 -7.51 -0.35 -9.09
N LEU A 91 -8.39 0.38 -9.77
CA LEU A 91 -9.50 1.06 -9.12
C LEU A 91 -10.64 0.05 -8.90
N PRO A 92 -11.47 0.25 -7.85
CA PRO A 92 -12.71 -0.48 -7.70
C PRO A 92 -13.59 -0.41 -8.94
N VAL A 93 -14.32 -1.49 -9.20
CA VAL A 93 -15.32 -1.53 -10.27
C VAL A 93 -16.26 -0.32 -10.17
N GLY A 94 -16.40 0.41 -11.28
CA GLY A 94 -17.24 1.61 -11.40
C GLY A 94 -16.57 2.91 -10.98
N ALA A 95 -15.38 2.89 -10.38
CA ALA A 95 -14.69 4.13 -9.99
C ALA A 95 -14.25 4.96 -11.20
N ASP A 96 -13.94 4.32 -12.31
CA ASP A 96 -13.61 4.93 -13.61
C ASP A 96 -14.77 5.71 -14.22
N THR A 97 -16.02 5.35 -13.89
CA THR A 97 -17.23 6.07 -14.30
C THR A 97 -17.66 7.08 -13.24
N THR A 98 -17.72 6.68 -11.98
CA THR A 98 -18.22 7.51 -10.88
C THR A 98 -17.34 8.74 -10.61
N LEU A 99 -16.01 8.63 -10.69
CA LEU A 99 -15.12 9.76 -10.42
C LEU A 99 -15.31 10.91 -11.43
N PRO A 100 -15.33 10.66 -12.76
CA PRO A 100 -15.70 11.68 -13.74
C PRO A 100 -17.10 12.26 -13.54
N GLU A 101 -18.13 11.43 -13.33
CA GLU A 101 -19.51 11.90 -13.16
C GLU A 101 -19.66 12.87 -11.98
N LEU A 102 -19.01 12.57 -10.85
CA LEU A 102 -19.01 13.46 -9.70
C LEU A 102 -18.32 14.78 -10.02
N LYS A 103 -17.19 14.73 -10.73
CA LYS A 103 -16.44 15.92 -11.12
C LYS A 103 -17.23 16.80 -12.09
N ASP A 104 -17.90 16.19 -13.07
CA ASP A 104 -18.75 16.88 -14.05
C ASP A 104 -19.99 17.51 -13.38
N ALA A 105 -20.50 16.88 -12.31
CA ALA A 105 -21.54 17.45 -11.45
C ALA A 105 -21.05 18.59 -10.55
N GLY A 106 -19.78 19.01 -10.64
CA GLY A 106 -19.18 20.07 -9.83
C GLY A 106 -18.87 19.64 -8.39
N VAL A 107 -18.88 18.34 -8.08
CA VAL A 107 -18.54 17.82 -6.76
C VAL A 107 -17.02 17.82 -6.60
N LYS A 108 -16.54 18.48 -5.53
CA LYS A 108 -15.12 18.47 -5.17
C LYS A 108 -14.73 17.16 -4.49
N LEU A 109 -13.69 16.50 -4.99
CA LEU A 109 -13.23 15.19 -4.54
C LEU A 109 -11.90 15.27 -3.79
N ALA A 110 -11.74 14.45 -2.75
CA ALA A 110 -10.49 14.37 -2.00
C ALA A 110 -10.12 12.93 -1.61
N VAL A 111 -8.82 12.62 -1.65
CA VAL A 111 -8.25 11.37 -1.12
C VAL A 111 -7.59 11.63 0.23
N LEU A 112 -8.03 10.87 1.23
CA LEU A 112 -7.43 10.83 2.56
C LEU A 112 -7.01 9.39 2.87
N SER A 113 -5.73 9.08 2.83
CA SER A 113 -5.26 7.69 2.94
C SER A 113 -3.98 7.58 3.76
N ASN A 114 -3.92 6.61 4.68
CA ASN A 114 -2.68 6.23 5.40
C ASN A 114 -1.68 5.46 4.54
N PHE A 115 -1.80 5.64 3.23
CA PHE A 115 -0.81 5.16 2.31
C PHE A 115 0.49 5.92 2.53
N ASP A 116 1.60 5.36 2.07
CA ASP A 116 2.88 6.06 2.08
C ASP A 116 2.98 7.10 0.94
N THR A 117 4.15 7.74 0.85
CA THR A 117 4.50 8.78 -0.10
C THR A 117 4.28 8.40 -1.57
N ARG A 118 4.18 7.11 -1.90
CA ARG A 118 3.97 6.61 -3.27
C ARG A 118 2.56 6.87 -3.79
N LEU A 119 1.58 7.17 -2.92
CA LEU A 119 0.18 7.33 -3.31
C LEU A 119 -0.02 8.29 -4.49
N ARG A 120 0.64 9.45 -4.49
CA ARG A 120 0.50 10.44 -5.56
C ARG A 120 0.98 9.90 -6.90
N LYS A 121 2.09 9.17 -6.90
CA LYS A 121 2.61 8.50 -8.10
C LYS A 121 1.61 7.44 -8.58
N LEU A 122 1.09 6.61 -7.69
CA LEU A 122 0.12 5.57 -8.05
C LEU A 122 -1.16 6.15 -8.67
N LEU A 123 -1.69 7.24 -8.11
CA LEU A 123 -2.86 7.91 -8.70
C LEU A 123 -2.58 8.48 -10.10
N LYS A 124 -1.33 8.88 -10.39
CA LYS A 124 -0.91 9.31 -11.73
C LYS A 124 -0.79 8.11 -12.67
N ASP A 125 -0.14 7.04 -12.23
CA ASP A 125 -0.02 5.80 -13.03
C ASP A 125 -1.40 5.24 -13.41
N LEU A 126 -2.42 5.46 -12.55
CA LEU A 126 -3.81 5.07 -12.77
C LEU A 126 -4.68 6.14 -13.46
N ASN A 127 -4.10 7.25 -13.92
CA ASN A 127 -4.79 8.36 -14.61
C ASN A 127 -5.97 8.98 -13.84
N VAL A 128 -5.98 8.91 -12.51
CA VAL A 128 -7.03 9.52 -11.66
C VAL A 128 -6.52 10.64 -10.76
N PHE A 129 -5.24 10.97 -10.83
CA PHE A 129 -4.64 12.03 -10.01
C PHE A 129 -5.39 13.36 -10.15
N ASP A 130 -5.70 13.77 -11.38
CA ASP A 130 -6.36 15.04 -11.67
C ASP A 130 -7.87 15.02 -11.40
N MET A 131 -8.44 13.88 -10.95
CA MET A 131 -9.83 13.80 -10.51
C MET A 131 -10.03 14.37 -9.10
N PHE A 132 -8.95 14.53 -8.32
CA PHE A 132 -9.03 14.95 -6.92
C PHE A 132 -8.53 16.38 -6.70
N ASP A 133 -9.33 17.21 -6.04
CA ASP A 133 -8.98 18.58 -5.64
C ASP A 133 -7.96 18.59 -4.50
N ALA A 134 -8.00 17.57 -3.65
CA ALA A 134 -7.07 17.40 -2.55
C ALA A 134 -6.64 15.95 -2.37
N ILE A 135 -5.32 15.74 -2.20
CA ILE A 135 -4.75 14.46 -1.80
C ILE A 135 -3.97 14.72 -0.50
N VAL A 136 -4.30 13.98 0.55
CA VAL A 136 -3.71 14.10 1.89
C VAL A 136 -3.14 12.74 2.30
N VAL A 137 -1.82 12.73 2.49
CA VAL A 137 -1.03 11.57 2.91
C VAL A 137 -0.44 11.88 4.29
N PRO A 138 -0.67 11.04 5.32
CA PRO A 138 -0.13 11.23 6.68
C PRO A 138 1.37 11.52 6.74
N SER A 139 2.16 10.88 5.89
CA SER A 139 3.61 11.12 5.82
C SER A 139 3.97 12.55 5.44
N GLU A 140 3.04 13.34 4.90
CA GLU A 140 3.22 14.76 4.57
C GLU A 140 2.71 15.71 5.67
N VAL A 141 1.89 15.20 6.61
CA VAL A 141 1.16 16.03 7.59
C VAL A 141 1.39 15.62 9.05
N GLY A 142 2.04 14.49 9.30
CA GLY A 142 2.42 14.03 10.64
C GLY A 142 1.32 13.28 11.41
N TYR A 143 0.17 13.01 10.81
CA TYR A 143 -0.99 12.37 11.48
C TYR A 143 -1.59 11.24 10.64
N GLU A 144 -1.66 10.02 11.17
CA GLU A 144 -2.32 8.84 10.55
C GLU A 144 -3.73 8.61 11.10
N LYS A 145 -4.64 8.00 10.32
CA LYS A 145 -5.91 7.46 10.85
C LYS A 145 -5.69 6.08 11.52
N PRO A 146 -6.50 5.65 12.50
CA PRO A 146 -7.34 6.47 13.35
C PRO A 146 -6.48 7.08 14.47
N ALA A 147 -5.89 8.25 14.24
CA ALA A 147 -5.44 9.07 15.35
C ALA A 147 -6.69 9.61 16.09
N PRO A 148 -6.63 9.80 17.42
CA PRO A 148 -7.65 10.54 18.17
C PRO A 148 -7.79 12.01 17.71
N ALA A 149 -6.89 12.46 16.83
CA ALA A 149 -6.70 13.81 16.37
C ALA A 149 -7.56 14.07 15.08
N PRO A 150 -8.61 14.92 15.11
CA PRO A 150 -9.37 15.33 13.92
C PRO A 150 -8.54 16.14 12.90
N GLU A 151 -7.27 16.43 13.21
CA GLU A 151 -6.35 17.29 12.46
C GLU A 151 -6.20 16.86 11.00
N ILE A 152 -6.11 15.56 10.73
CA ILE A 152 -6.00 15.06 9.35
C ILE A 152 -7.27 15.38 8.53
N PHE A 153 -8.45 15.36 9.16
CA PHE A 153 -9.72 15.73 8.53
C PHE A 153 -9.84 17.26 8.38
N LYS A 154 -9.37 18.04 9.36
CA LYS A 154 -9.31 19.51 9.25
C LYS A 154 -8.39 19.96 8.11
N ILE A 155 -7.22 19.34 7.96
CA ILE A 155 -6.29 19.64 6.86
C ILE A 155 -6.93 19.29 5.51
N ALA A 156 -7.60 18.14 5.41
CA ALA A 156 -8.34 17.77 4.21
C ALA A 156 -9.41 18.82 3.85
N LEU A 157 -10.20 19.27 4.83
CA LEU A 157 -11.22 20.31 4.64
C LEU A 157 -10.63 21.65 4.20
N VAL A 158 -9.51 22.08 4.79
CA VAL A 158 -8.84 23.34 4.40
C VAL A 158 -8.31 23.26 2.97
N ARG A 159 -7.67 22.15 2.60
CA ARG A 159 -7.17 21.94 1.23
C ARG A 159 -8.31 21.86 0.22
N TRP A 160 -9.42 21.21 0.59
CA TRP A 160 -10.65 21.10 -0.21
C TRP A 160 -11.32 22.47 -0.47
N ARG A 161 -11.24 23.41 0.47
CA ARG A 161 -11.81 24.77 0.29
C ARG A 161 -10.97 25.72 -0.56
N ARG A 162 -9.69 25.44 -0.79
CA ARG A 162 -8.71 26.38 -1.38
C ARG A 162 -8.53 26.26 -2.91
N ARG A 163 -9.25 25.38 -3.58
CA ARG A 163 -9.28 25.23 -5.04
C ARG A 163 -10.68 25.36 -5.56
#